data_AF-A0ABD4A4G0-F1
#
_entry.id   AF-A0ABD4A4G0-F1
#
_cell.length_a   1.000
_cell.length_b   1.000
_cell.length_c   1.000
_cell.angle_alpha   90.00
_cell.angle_beta   90.00
_cell.angle_gamma   90.00
#
_symmetry.space_group_name_H-M   'P 1'
#
loop_
_entity.id
_entity.type
_entity.pdbx_description
1 polymer ?
#
loop_
_entity_poly.entity_id
_entity_poly.type
_entity_poly.pdbx_seq_one_letter_code
_entity_poly.pdbx_strand_id
1 'polypeptide(L)'
;MKLSPESRKFIEDLRLYLFSTGKSDNEIEDIVAELEDHLWEAEKRGKSIIDIIGNSPKEYMEQFANEMKFDIKQWTGYGAMMILGVFAFVLMGDVINRDTDYSWFELIGYPLLTVCFLLLLMKTMKFLSGVRKKSVGWIVLLLISAIQIGGFVLLIWLDNRYGETVIHFNSTGNIVLFCLSALIFIGGSIWSKSLVLIVIPIFLYLPEYVLMFTPLKEDLQMVISHLISLLGILIYLFFVNRKENRFE
;
A
#
# COMPACT_ATOMS: atom_id res chain seq x y z
N MET A 1 -5.73 7.72 28.51
CA MET A 1 -5.34 9.15 28.59
C MET A 1 -5.97 9.90 27.42
N LYS A 2 -6.10 11.23 27.45
CA LYS A 2 -6.64 11.99 26.31
C LYS A 2 -5.78 13.23 26.05
N LEU A 3 -4.92 13.14 25.05
CA LEU A 3 -4.12 14.25 24.52
C LEU A 3 -5.00 15.27 23.79
N SER A 4 -4.52 16.50 23.69
CA SER A 4 -5.11 17.49 22.79
C SER A 4 -5.07 17.02 21.33
N PRO A 5 -5.97 17.52 20.46
CA PRO A 5 -5.94 17.21 19.02
C PRO A 5 -4.60 17.56 18.34
N GLU A 6 -3.90 18.58 18.84
CA GLU A 6 -2.61 19.03 18.30
C GLU A 6 -1.49 18.04 18.65
N SER A 7 -1.43 17.60 19.92
CA SER A 7 -0.48 16.59 20.39
C SER A 7 -0.72 15.24 19.73
N ARG A 8 -1.97 14.80 19.62
CA ARG A 8 -2.30 13.56 18.90
C ARG A 8 -1.85 13.61 17.45
N LYS A 9 -2.15 14.70 16.75
CA LYS A 9 -1.74 14.87 15.35
C LYS A 9 -0.22 14.85 15.21
N PHE A 10 0.51 15.51 16.11
CA PHE A 10 1.96 15.50 16.09
C PHE A 10 2.53 14.09 16.30
N ILE A 11 1.95 13.29 17.19
CA ILE A 11 2.33 11.88 17.38
C ILE A 11 2.08 11.05 16.11
N GLU A 12 0.93 11.23 15.46
CA GLU A 12 0.64 10.58 14.17
C GLU A 12 1.67 10.97 13.09
N ASP A 13 2.01 12.26 13.02
CA ASP A 13 3.01 12.80 12.08
C ASP A 13 4.42 12.24 12.40
N LEU A 14 4.80 12.12 13.67
CA LEU A 14 6.07 11.51 14.12
C LEU A 14 6.14 10.04 13.74
N ARG A 15 5.09 9.25 14.02
CA ARG A 15 5.02 7.82 13.65
C ARG A 15 5.21 7.65 12.15
N LEU A 16 4.52 8.46 11.34
CA LEU A 16 4.67 8.45 9.88
C LEU A 16 6.08 8.86 9.42
N TYR A 17 6.69 9.86 10.06
CA TYR A 17 8.07 10.29 9.75
C TYR A 17 9.08 9.18 10.05
N LEU A 18 9.04 8.58 11.24
CA LEU A 18 9.99 7.54 11.63
C LEU A 18 9.81 6.29 10.77
N PHE A 19 8.57 5.87 10.53
CA PHE A 19 8.29 4.77 9.61
C PHE A 19 8.86 5.06 8.21
N SER A 20 8.54 6.21 7.62
CA SER A 20 9.04 6.58 6.27
C SER A 20 10.56 6.82 6.19
N THR A 21 11.27 6.85 7.31
CA THR A 21 12.75 6.90 7.36
C THR A 21 13.39 5.55 7.65
N GLY A 22 12.60 4.47 7.70
CA GLY A 22 13.12 3.13 7.77
C GLY A 22 13.32 2.60 9.18
N LYS A 23 12.70 3.22 10.19
CA LYS A 23 12.86 2.81 11.59
C LYS A 23 12.02 1.57 11.91
N SER A 24 12.40 0.86 12.96
CA SER A 24 11.71 -0.37 13.36
C SER A 24 10.39 -0.05 14.05
N ASP A 25 9.34 -0.82 13.78
CA ASP A 25 8.01 -0.54 14.35
C ASP A 25 8.02 -0.58 15.88
N ASN A 26 8.75 -1.51 16.49
CA ASN A 26 8.84 -1.62 17.95
C ASN A 26 9.50 -0.38 18.57
N GLU A 27 10.62 0.09 18.01
CA GLU A 27 11.33 1.26 18.52
C GLU A 27 10.52 2.55 18.27
N ILE A 28 9.75 2.62 17.18
CA ILE A 28 8.79 3.70 16.95
C ILE A 28 7.73 3.73 18.05
N GLU A 29 7.11 2.58 18.37
CA GLU A 29 6.08 2.51 19.40
C GLU A 29 6.62 2.84 20.79
N ASP A 30 7.83 2.40 21.14
CA ASP A 30 8.46 2.73 22.42
C ASP A 30 8.66 4.24 22.58
N ILE A 31 9.22 4.91 21.56
CA ILE A 31 9.44 6.37 21.57
C ILE A 31 8.12 7.14 21.57
N VAL A 32 7.15 6.69 20.77
CA VAL A 32 5.83 7.32 20.71
C VAL A 32 5.12 7.22 22.06
N ALA A 33 5.13 6.05 22.69
CA ALA A 33 4.48 5.87 24.00
C ALA A 33 5.12 6.74 25.08
N GLU A 34 6.45 6.81 25.14
CA GLU A 34 7.16 7.70 26.08
C GLU A 34 6.80 9.17 25.84
N LEU A 35 6.76 9.58 24.57
CA LEU A 35 6.42 10.96 24.22
C LEU A 35 4.96 11.29 24.49
N GLU A 36 4.02 10.37 24.29
CA GLU A 36 2.61 10.53 24.66
C GLU A 36 2.44 10.80 26.15
N ASP A 37 3.16 10.08 27.01
CA ASP A 37 3.15 10.28 28.46
C ASP A 37 3.71 11.67 28.83
N HIS A 38 4.83 12.07 28.21
CA HIS A 38 5.42 13.40 28.43
C HIS A 38 4.50 14.54 27.98
N LEU A 39 3.86 14.41 26.82
CA LEU A 39 2.90 15.39 26.32
C LEU A 39 1.69 15.49 27.24
N TRP A 40 1.16 14.36 27.71
CA TRP A 40 0.03 14.33 28.63
C TRP A 40 0.35 15.02 29.97
N GLU A 41 1.52 14.74 30.55
CA GLU A 41 1.95 15.41 31.78
C GLU A 41 2.14 16.92 31.60
N ALA A 42 2.72 17.33 30.48
CA ALA A 42 2.97 18.74 30.20
C ALA A 42 1.66 19.51 29.96
N GLU A 43 0.70 18.93 29.21
CA GLU A 43 -0.63 19.50 29.01
C GLU A 43 -1.38 19.63 30.35
N LYS A 44 -1.25 18.63 31.24
CA LYS A 44 -1.83 18.69 32.60
C LYS A 44 -1.25 19.84 33.44
N ARG A 45 0.00 20.23 33.18
CA ARG A 45 0.68 21.38 33.80
C ARG A 45 0.40 22.70 33.06
N GLY A 46 -0.48 22.70 32.07
CA GLY A 46 -0.86 23.90 31.30
C GLY A 46 0.19 24.33 30.27
N LYS A 47 1.18 23.50 29.95
CA LYS A 47 2.15 23.77 28.88
C LYS A 47 1.53 23.43 27.52
N SER A 48 1.85 24.23 26.52
CA SER A 48 1.49 23.95 25.14
C SER A 48 2.44 22.94 24.53
N ILE A 49 2.02 22.27 23.45
CA ILE A 49 2.87 21.37 22.69
C ILE A 49 4.14 22.08 22.18
N ILE A 50 4.03 23.36 21.82
CA ILE A 50 5.13 24.19 21.30
C ILE A 50 6.22 24.37 22.37
N ASP A 51 5.87 24.36 23.64
CA ASP A 51 6.84 24.43 24.75
C ASP A 51 7.69 23.16 24.89
N ILE A 52 7.30 22.08 24.20
CA ILE A 52 7.94 20.76 24.28
C ILE A 52 8.70 20.48 22.98
N ILE A 53 8.01 20.58 21.84
CA ILE A 53 8.56 20.25 20.52
C ILE A 53 9.25 21.44 19.83
N GLY A 54 9.10 22.64 20.41
CA GLY A 54 9.60 23.88 19.83
C GLY A 54 8.80 24.37 18.62
N ASN A 55 9.37 25.35 17.91
CA ASN A 55 8.72 25.99 16.77
C ASN A 55 8.79 25.16 15.47
N SER A 56 9.66 24.14 15.42
CA SER A 56 9.90 23.31 14.23
C SER A 56 9.66 21.83 14.54
N PRO A 57 8.40 21.33 14.41
CA PRO A 57 8.09 19.92 14.63
C PRO A 57 8.93 18.98 13.77
N LYS A 58 9.30 19.42 12.56
CA LYS A 58 10.10 18.62 11.63
C LYS A 58 11.53 18.42 12.12
N GLU A 59 12.17 19.46 12.64
CA GLU A 59 13.50 19.34 13.25
C GLU A 59 13.46 18.40 14.44
N TYR A 60 12.40 18.48 15.24
CA TYR A 60 12.20 17.60 16.38
C TYR A 60 12.04 16.12 15.96
N MET A 61 11.25 15.83 14.92
CA MET A 61 11.15 14.46 14.35
C MET A 61 12.49 13.97 13.77
N GLU A 62 13.26 14.86 13.15
CA GLU A 62 14.56 14.53 12.56
C GLU A 62 15.61 14.17 13.62
N GLN A 63 15.55 14.78 14.81
CA GLN A 63 16.43 14.41 15.93
C GLN A 63 16.24 12.94 16.32
N PHE A 64 15.00 12.50 16.57
CA PHE A 64 14.70 11.09 16.85
C PHE A 64 15.15 10.18 15.71
N ALA A 65 14.84 10.56 14.46
CA ALA A 65 15.22 9.75 13.31
C ALA A 65 16.74 9.59 13.16
N ASN A 66 17.55 10.55 13.61
CA ASN A 66 19.01 10.47 13.55
C ASN A 66 19.61 9.60 14.67
N GLU A 67 18.92 9.48 15.79
CA GLU A 67 19.35 8.65 16.93
C GLU A 67 19.00 7.17 16.73
N MET A 68 17.92 6.88 16.01
CA MET A 68 17.47 5.52 15.71
C MET A 68 18.21 4.89 14.52
N LYS A 69 18.41 3.57 14.55
CA LYS A 69 19.01 2.83 13.42
C LYS A 69 17.99 2.52 12.33
N PHE A 70 18.45 2.39 11.10
CA PHE A 70 17.61 1.88 10.00
C PHE A 70 17.44 0.36 10.14
N ASP A 71 16.21 -0.14 10.15
CA ASP A 71 15.92 -1.56 10.22
C ASP A 71 15.86 -2.17 8.80
N ILE A 72 17.03 -2.56 8.29
CA ILE A 72 17.15 -3.15 6.95
C ILE A 72 16.31 -4.42 6.84
N LYS A 73 16.24 -5.23 7.91
CA LYS A 73 15.57 -6.54 7.86
C LYS A 73 14.05 -6.38 7.73
N GLN A 74 13.46 -5.51 8.54
CA GLN A 74 12.03 -5.24 8.48
C GLN A 74 11.65 -4.61 7.13
N TRP A 75 12.42 -3.61 6.69
CA TRP A 75 12.15 -2.89 5.44
C TRP A 75 12.34 -3.72 4.19
N THR A 76 13.34 -4.61 4.15
CA THR A 76 13.49 -5.57 3.05
C THR A 76 12.33 -6.57 3.03
N GLY A 77 11.82 -7.00 4.20
CA GLY A 77 10.61 -7.81 4.31
C GLY A 77 9.38 -7.12 3.72
N TYR A 78 9.14 -5.86 4.10
CA TYR A 78 8.04 -5.04 3.57
C TYR A 78 8.14 -4.82 2.06
N GLY A 79 9.32 -4.42 1.58
CA GLY A 79 9.55 -4.22 0.15
C GLY A 79 9.37 -5.51 -0.65
N ALA A 80 9.95 -6.62 -0.20
CA ALA A 80 9.84 -7.91 -0.89
C ALA A 80 8.38 -8.39 -0.95
N MET A 81 7.64 -8.31 0.17
CA MET A 81 6.25 -8.73 0.20
C MET A 81 5.36 -7.87 -0.70
N MET A 82 5.61 -6.57 -0.75
CA MET A 82 4.85 -5.65 -1.62
C MET A 82 5.12 -5.92 -3.10
N ILE A 83 6.39 -6.15 -3.48
CA ILE A 83 6.76 -6.53 -4.85
C ILE A 83 6.10 -7.87 -5.21
N LEU A 84 6.29 -8.90 -4.39
CA LEU A 84 5.68 -10.21 -4.62
C LEU A 84 4.16 -10.14 -4.71
N GLY A 85 3.53 -9.33 -3.86
CA GLY A 85 2.08 -9.11 -3.88
C GLY A 85 1.62 -8.51 -5.21
N VAL A 86 2.23 -7.41 -5.65
CA VAL A 86 1.92 -6.78 -6.95
C VAL A 86 2.07 -7.77 -8.10
N PHE A 87 3.15 -8.55 -8.13
CA PHE A 87 3.33 -9.59 -9.15
C PHE A 87 2.28 -10.69 -9.08
N ALA A 88 1.93 -11.16 -7.88
CA ALA A 88 0.90 -12.16 -7.73
C ALA A 88 -0.45 -11.66 -8.27
N PHE A 89 -0.78 -10.38 -8.12
CA PHE A 89 -1.96 -9.77 -8.73
C PHE A 89 -1.90 -9.78 -10.25
N VAL A 90 -0.79 -9.32 -10.84
CA VAL A 90 -0.59 -9.32 -12.30
C VAL A 90 -0.71 -10.74 -12.85
N LEU A 91 0.12 -11.66 -12.35
CA LEU A 91 0.15 -13.06 -12.79
C LEU A 91 -1.20 -13.76 -12.62
N MET A 92 -1.93 -13.49 -11.52
CA MET A 92 -3.26 -14.07 -11.32
C MET A 92 -4.25 -13.56 -12.39
N GLY A 93 -4.24 -12.25 -12.67
CA GLY A 93 -5.08 -11.65 -13.69
C GLY A 93 -4.80 -12.23 -15.08
N ASP A 94 -3.52 -12.27 -15.46
CA ASP A 94 -3.05 -12.80 -16.75
C ASP A 94 -3.47 -14.25 -16.95
N VAL A 95 -3.30 -15.10 -15.93
CA VAL A 95 -3.70 -16.51 -15.98
C VAL A 95 -5.21 -16.68 -16.15
N ILE A 96 -6.01 -15.88 -15.43
CA ILE A 96 -7.47 -15.95 -15.50
C ILE A 96 -7.96 -15.49 -16.88
N ASN A 97 -7.35 -14.44 -17.43
CA ASN A 97 -7.66 -13.89 -18.75
C ASN A 97 -7.04 -14.72 -19.90
N ARG A 98 -6.19 -15.72 -19.57
CA ARG A 98 -5.42 -16.53 -20.51
C ARG A 98 -4.46 -15.72 -21.38
N ASP A 99 -3.98 -14.60 -20.86
CA ASP A 99 -3.05 -13.68 -21.50
C ASP A 99 -1.67 -13.80 -20.85
N THR A 100 -1.03 -14.95 -21.03
CA THR A 100 0.20 -15.34 -20.31
C THR A 100 1.45 -15.24 -21.19
N ASP A 101 1.50 -14.16 -21.95
CA ASP A 101 2.53 -13.83 -22.93
C ASP A 101 3.31 -12.62 -22.44
N TYR A 102 4.56 -12.83 -22.04
CA TYR A 102 5.36 -11.78 -21.39
C TYR A 102 6.49 -11.28 -22.27
N SER A 103 6.64 -9.96 -22.31
CA SER A 103 7.75 -9.28 -22.98
C SER A 103 8.85 -8.85 -22.01
N TRP A 104 9.98 -8.37 -22.55
CA TRP A 104 11.01 -7.71 -21.72
C TRP A 104 10.52 -6.44 -21.03
N PHE A 105 9.61 -5.68 -21.66
CA PHE A 105 9.06 -4.46 -21.07
C PHE A 105 8.25 -4.78 -19.81
N GLU A 106 7.48 -5.86 -19.82
CA GLU A 106 6.71 -6.28 -18.66
C GLU A 106 7.61 -6.88 -17.57
N LEU A 107 8.48 -7.82 -17.95
CA LEU A 107 9.35 -8.54 -17.01
C LEU A 107 10.31 -7.62 -16.25
N ILE A 108 10.79 -6.54 -16.89
CA ILE A 108 11.74 -5.59 -16.27
C ILE A 108 11.03 -4.31 -15.83
N GLY A 109 10.08 -3.82 -16.62
CA GLY A 109 9.45 -2.53 -16.38
C GLY A 109 8.45 -2.55 -15.22
N TYR A 110 7.61 -3.57 -15.07
CA TYR A 110 6.71 -3.68 -13.91
C TYR A 110 7.46 -3.72 -12.56
N PRO A 111 8.53 -4.54 -12.37
CA PRO A 111 9.29 -4.51 -11.12
C PRO A 111 9.98 -3.15 -10.90
N LEU A 112 10.59 -2.61 -11.96
CA LEU A 112 11.30 -1.32 -11.88
C LEU A 112 10.36 -0.18 -11.49
N LEU A 113 9.20 -0.07 -12.14
CA LEU A 113 8.19 0.95 -11.81
C LEU A 113 7.67 0.77 -10.38
N THR A 114 7.46 -0.47 -9.95
CA THR A 114 7.02 -0.77 -8.58
C THR A 114 8.06 -0.27 -7.57
N VAL A 115 9.34 -0.62 -7.73
CA VAL A 115 10.41 -0.17 -6.82
C VAL A 115 10.53 1.36 -6.82
N CYS A 116 10.50 1.99 -8.00
CA CYS A 116 10.52 3.45 -8.11
C CYS A 116 9.34 4.10 -7.38
N PHE A 117 8.14 3.53 -7.51
CA PHE A 117 6.95 4.00 -6.81
C PHE A 117 7.09 3.86 -5.30
N LEU A 118 7.59 2.74 -4.79
CA LEU A 118 7.81 2.55 -3.34
C LEU A 118 8.78 3.60 -2.78
N LEU A 119 9.90 3.85 -3.47
CA LEU A 119 10.86 4.87 -3.05
C LEU A 119 10.25 6.28 -3.08
N LEU A 120 9.43 6.58 -4.09
CA LEU A 120 8.74 7.86 -4.22
C LEU A 120 7.67 8.04 -3.13
N LEU A 121 6.94 6.97 -2.80
CA LEU A 121 5.95 6.94 -1.73
C LEU A 121 6.61 7.22 -0.38
N MET A 122 7.75 6.57 -0.10
CA MET A 122 8.54 6.79 1.11
C MET A 122 8.98 8.25 1.26
N LYS A 123 9.56 8.83 0.20
CA LYS A 123 9.94 10.25 0.19
C LYS A 123 8.73 11.17 0.40
N THR A 124 7.59 10.81 -0.16
CA THR A 124 6.35 11.57 -0.05
C THR A 124 5.80 11.51 1.37
N MET A 125 5.77 10.35 2.01
CA MET A 125 5.34 10.19 3.40
C MET A 125 6.24 10.98 4.36
N LYS A 126 7.57 10.93 4.15
CA LYS A 126 8.53 11.76 4.90
C LYS A 126 8.29 13.26 4.72
N PHE A 127 7.90 13.69 3.52
CA PHE A 127 7.57 15.08 3.26
C PHE A 127 6.26 15.48 3.95
N LEU A 128 5.24 14.63 3.84
CA LEU A 128 3.88 14.90 4.32
C LEU A 128 3.76 14.97 5.84
N SER A 129 4.56 14.21 6.60
CA SER A 129 4.61 14.32 8.06
C SER A 129 5.00 15.72 8.55
N GLY A 130 5.72 16.51 7.74
CA GLY A 130 6.02 17.92 8.06
C GLY A 130 4.95 18.92 7.59
N VAL A 131 3.96 18.50 6.81
CA VAL A 131 3.00 19.40 6.14
C VAL A 131 1.75 19.60 6.98
N ARG A 132 1.58 20.82 7.51
CA ARG A 132 0.41 21.14 8.34
C ARG A 132 -0.90 21.26 7.57
N LYS A 133 -0.86 21.71 6.30
CA LYS A 133 -2.06 21.96 5.46
C LYS A 133 -2.53 20.67 4.77
N LYS A 134 -3.72 20.18 5.16
CA LYS A 134 -4.32 18.96 4.59
C LYS A 134 -4.50 18.99 3.06
N SER A 135 -4.84 20.14 2.48
CA SER A 135 -5.05 20.27 1.03
C SER A 135 -3.77 20.01 0.21
N VAL A 136 -2.62 20.47 0.71
CA VAL A 136 -1.32 20.19 0.08
C VAL A 136 -1.05 18.69 0.10
N GLY A 137 -1.39 18.02 1.21
CA GLY A 137 -1.23 16.58 1.31
C GLY A 137 -2.03 15.81 0.27
N TRP A 138 -3.32 16.11 0.13
CA TRP A 138 -4.18 15.49 -0.89
C TRP A 138 -3.69 15.73 -2.31
N ILE A 139 -3.22 16.95 -2.62
CA ILE A 139 -2.69 17.28 -3.96
C ILE A 139 -1.43 16.45 -4.25
N VAL A 140 -0.50 16.35 -3.29
CA VAL A 140 0.72 15.57 -3.46
C VAL A 140 0.41 14.08 -3.64
N LEU A 141 -0.53 13.53 -2.86
CA LEU A 141 -0.99 12.14 -2.99
C LEU A 141 -1.69 11.87 -4.34
N LEU A 142 -2.44 12.84 -4.86
CA LEU A 142 -3.03 12.74 -6.19
C LEU A 142 -1.95 12.73 -7.27
N LEU A 143 -0.97 13.64 -7.18
CA LEU A 143 0.11 13.74 -8.17
C LEU A 143 0.98 12.48 -8.22
N ILE A 144 1.37 11.92 -7.07
CA ILE A 144 2.14 10.67 -7.05
C ILE A 144 1.35 9.49 -7.63
N SER A 145 0.05 9.41 -7.35
CA SER A 145 -0.82 8.38 -7.92
C SER A 145 -0.95 8.53 -9.44
N ALA A 146 -1.10 9.78 -9.92
CA ALA A 146 -1.15 10.07 -11.35
C ALA A 146 0.17 9.72 -12.06
N ILE A 147 1.32 10.00 -11.42
CA ILE A 147 2.64 9.60 -11.94
C ILE A 147 2.74 8.07 -12.04
N GLN A 148 2.28 7.33 -11.03
CA GLN A 148 2.32 5.88 -11.05
C GLN A 148 1.44 5.32 -12.17
N ILE A 149 0.19 5.75 -12.26
CA ILE A 149 -0.75 5.33 -13.30
C ILE A 149 -0.19 5.67 -14.68
N GLY A 150 0.29 6.91 -14.87
CA GLY A 150 0.91 7.35 -16.12
C GLY A 150 2.14 6.52 -16.49
N GLY A 151 2.95 6.11 -15.50
CA GLY A 151 4.09 5.21 -15.70
C GLY A 151 3.67 3.83 -16.22
N PHE A 152 2.66 3.21 -15.61
CA PHE A 152 2.13 1.93 -16.08
C PHE A 152 1.49 2.05 -17.47
N VAL A 153 0.68 3.09 -17.71
CA VAL A 153 0.06 3.34 -19.02
C VAL A 153 1.13 3.53 -20.11
N LEU A 154 2.19 4.29 -19.81
CA LEU A 154 3.29 4.49 -20.75
C LEU A 154 4.03 3.18 -21.04
N LEU A 155 4.27 2.35 -20.02
CA LEU A 155 4.91 1.05 -20.19
C LEU A 155 4.07 0.12 -21.06
N ILE A 156 2.78 -0.04 -20.75
CA ILE A 156 1.84 -0.85 -21.53
C ILE A 156 1.77 -0.34 -22.98
N TRP A 157 1.77 0.97 -23.18
CA TRP A 157 1.77 1.55 -24.52
C TRP A 157 3.08 1.24 -25.29
N LEU A 158 4.23 1.33 -24.63
CA LEU A 158 5.52 0.99 -25.23
C LEU A 158 5.58 -0.50 -25.59
N ASP A 159 5.08 -1.35 -24.70
CA ASP A 159 5.04 -2.78 -24.91
C ASP A 159 4.14 -3.17 -26.08
N ASN A 160 2.92 -2.64 -26.14
CA ASN A 160 2.04 -2.88 -27.28
C ASN A 160 2.62 -2.39 -28.63
N ARG A 161 3.55 -1.43 -28.61
CA ARG A 161 4.13 -0.85 -29.83
C ARG A 161 5.44 -1.50 -30.27
N TYR A 162 6.28 -1.89 -29.32
CA TYR A 162 7.66 -2.36 -29.55
C TYR A 162 7.99 -3.67 -28.82
N GLY A 163 7.08 -4.15 -27.99
CA GLY A 163 7.23 -5.39 -27.24
C GLY A 163 7.19 -6.59 -28.16
N GLU A 164 8.18 -7.44 -27.99
CA GLU A 164 8.20 -8.77 -28.57
C GLU A 164 8.02 -9.76 -27.44
N THR A 165 7.12 -10.73 -27.62
CA THR A 165 6.89 -11.76 -26.62
C THR A 165 8.13 -12.64 -26.50
N VAL A 166 8.61 -12.79 -25.28
CA VAL A 166 9.82 -13.56 -24.95
C VAL A 166 9.44 -14.90 -24.34
N ILE A 167 8.39 -14.91 -23.51
CA ILE A 167 7.94 -16.08 -22.76
C ILE A 167 6.47 -16.29 -23.04
N HIS A 168 6.15 -17.48 -23.53
CA HIS A 168 4.78 -17.97 -23.70
C HIS A 168 4.55 -19.13 -22.75
N PHE A 169 3.62 -18.99 -21.81
CA PHE A 169 3.27 -20.09 -20.94
C PHE A 169 2.22 -21.00 -21.57
N ASN A 170 2.46 -22.31 -21.51
CA ASN A 170 1.48 -23.32 -21.92
C ASN A 170 0.46 -23.57 -20.79
N SER A 171 -0.53 -24.43 -21.05
CA SER A 171 -1.58 -24.75 -20.07
C SER A 171 -1.03 -25.26 -18.72
N THR A 172 0.06 -26.01 -18.71
CA THR A 172 0.72 -26.46 -17.47
C THR A 172 1.39 -25.29 -16.75
N GLY A 173 2.06 -24.40 -17.48
CA GLY A 173 2.64 -23.16 -16.96
C GLY A 173 1.59 -22.28 -16.28
N ASN A 174 0.40 -22.16 -16.87
CA ASN A 174 -0.69 -21.35 -16.32
C ASN A 174 -1.21 -21.91 -14.99
N ILE A 175 -1.30 -23.24 -14.86
CA ILE A 175 -1.65 -23.88 -13.57
C ILE A 175 -0.57 -23.59 -12.52
N VAL A 176 0.71 -23.63 -12.90
CA VAL A 176 1.82 -23.33 -11.98
C VAL A 176 1.77 -21.88 -11.53
N LEU A 177 1.57 -20.93 -12.44
CA LEU A 177 1.43 -19.50 -12.12
C LEU A 177 0.23 -19.22 -11.23
N PHE A 178 -0.93 -19.84 -11.51
CA PHE A 178 -2.11 -19.74 -10.66
C PHE A 178 -1.82 -20.18 -9.22
N CYS A 179 -1.25 -21.38 -9.06
CA CYS A 179 -0.90 -21.94 -7.76
C CYS A 179 0.13 -21.06 -7.04
N LEU A 180 1.14 -20.54 -7.75
CA LEU A 180 2.15 -19.66 -7.21
C LEU A 180 1.54 -18.35 -6.68
N SER A 181 0.70 -17.68 -7.47
CA SER A 181 0.01 -16.45 -7.06
C SER A 181 -0.90 -16.70 -5.86
N ALA A 182 -1.66 -17.80 -5.86
CA ALA A 182 -2.51 -18.19 -4.74
C ALA A 182 -1.68 -18.42 -3.45
N LEU A 183 -0.52 -19.08 -3.55
CA LEU A 183 0.39 -19.27 -2.42
C LEU A 183 0.95 -17.95 -1.89
N ILE A 184 1.30 -17.01 -2.77
CA ILE A 184 1.76 -15.67 -2.37
C ILE A 184 0.64 -14.92 -1.64
N PHE A 185 -0.61 -14.98 -2.12
CA PHE A 185 -1.75 -14.37 -1.43
C PHE A 185 -2.00 -14.96 -0.05
N ILE A 186 -1.95 -16.30 0.08
CA ILE A 186 -2.13 -16.99 1.35
C ILE A 186 -0.97 -16.65 2.31
N GLY A 187 0.28 -16.77 1.84
CA GLY A 187 1.46 -16.44 2.64
C GLY A 187 1.47 -14.99 3.09
N GLY A 188 1.13 -14.07 2.19
CA GLY A 188 0.97 -12.65 2.48
C GLY A 188 -0.14 -12.35 3.46
N SER A 189 -1.26 -13.05 3.35
CA SER A 189 -2.40 -12.92 4.26
C SER A 189 -2.03 -13.37 5.68
N ILE A 190 -1.30 -14.49 5.81
CA ILE A 190 -0.79 -14.97 7.10
C ILE A 190 0.22 -13.97 7.68
N TRP A 191 1.16 -13.50 6.85
CA TRP A 191 2.21 -12.57 7.27
C TRP A 191 1.64 -11.22 7.72
N SER A 192 0.69 -10.65 6.97
CA SER A 192 0.00 -9.40 7.31
C SER A 192 -1.10 -9.57 8.36
N LYS A 193 -1.39 -10.81 8.78
CA LYS A 193 -2.50 -11.17 9.68
C LYS A 193 -3.85 -10.63 9.21
N SER A 194 -4.02 -10.49 7.89
CA SER A 194 -5.17 -9.86 7.26
C SER A 194 -5.64 -10.68 6.07
N LEU A 195 -6.95 -10.87 5.95
CA LEU A 195 -7.56 -11.58 4.82
C LEU A 195 -7.65 -10.73 3.55
N VAL A 196 -7.22 -9.48 3.58
CA VAL A 196 -7.32 -8.52 2.46
C VAL A 196 -6.68 -9.09 1.19
N LEU A 197 -5.50 -9.70 1.28
CA LEU A 197 -4.79 -10.27 0.14
C LEU A 197 -5.46 -11.50 -0.48
N ILE A 198 -6.45 -12.11 0.19
CA ILE A 198 -7.26 -13.21 -0.35
C ILE A 198 -8.60 -12.68 -0.87
N VAL A 199 -9.24 -11.81 -0.08
CA VAL A 199 -10.59 -11.31 -0.37
C VAL A 199 -10.60 -10.39 -1.59
N ILE A 200 -9.60 -9.52 -1.75
CA ILE A 200 -9.54 -8.60 -2.90
C ILE A 200 -9.44 -9.36 -4.23
N PRO A 201 -8.49 -10.29 -4.46
CA PRO A 201 -8.46 -11.07 -5.69
C PRO A 201 -9.77 -11.81 -5.97
N ILE A 202 -10.39 -12.39 -4.94
CA ILE A 202 -11.68 -13.09 -5.10
C ILE A 202 -12.74 -12.13 -5.65
N PHE A 203 -12.91 -10.94 -5.05
CA PHE A 203 -13.88 -9.97 -5.58
C PHE A 203 -13.47 -9.41 -6.94
N LEU A 204 -12.18 -9.36 -7.26
CA LEU A 204 -11.71 -8.82 -8.53
C LEU A 204 -11.96 -9.78 -9.70
N TYR A 205 -11.72 -11.08 -9.51
CA TYR A 205 -11.77 -12.06 -10.61
C TYR A 205 -12.98 -13.01 -10.59
N LEU A 206 -13.52 -13.33 -9.42
CA LEU A 206 -14.62 -14.30 -9.31
C LEU A 206 -15.94 -13.83 -9.94
N PRO A 207 -16.36 -12.55 -9.84
CA PRO A 207 -17.62 -12.11 -10.43
C PRO A 207 -17.67 -12.33 -11.94
N GLU A 208 -16.57 -12.04 -12.64
CA GLU A 208 -16.48 -12.24 -14.08
C GLU A 208 -16.62 -13.71 -14.44
N TYR A 209 -15.88 -14.57 -13.74
CA TYR A 209 -15.95 -16.03 -13.93
C TYR A 209 -17.35 -16.60 -13.66
N VAL A 210 -18.05 -16.13 -12.62
CA VAL A 210 -19.40 -16.60 -12.29
C VAL A 210 -20.43 -16.12 -13.33
N LEU A 211 -20.29 -14.89 -13.82
CA LEU A 211 -21.23 -14.31 -14.79
C LEU A 211 -21.13 -14.96 -16.17
N MET A 212 -20.01 -15.59 -16.52
CA MET A 212 -19.87 -16.40 -17.74
C MET A 212 -20.89 -17.55 -17.82
N PHE A 213 -21.40 -18.04 -16.67
CA PHE A 213 -22.42 -19.10 -16.63
C PHE A 213 -23.85 -18.57 -16.79
N THR A 214 -24.03 -17.27 -16.95
CA THR A 214 -25.35 -16.63 -17.08
C THR A 214 -25.69 -16.35 -18.55
N PRO A 215 -26.99 -16.32 -18.93
CA PRO A 215 -27.40 -16.01 -20.29
C PRO A 215 -27.33 -14.50 -20.64
N LEU A 216 -26.61 -13.70 -19.84
CA LEU A 216 -26.47 -12.26 -20.07
C LEU A 216 -25.57 -11.99 -21.28
N LYS A 217 -25.77 -10.83 -21.94
CA LYS A 217 -24.85 -10.37 -23.00
C LYS A 217 -23.48 -10.03 -22.42
N GLU A 218 -22.40 -10.26 -23.17
CA GLU A 218 -21.01 -10.03 -22.74
C GLU A 218 -20.80 -8.61 -22.17
N ASP A 219 -21.27 -7.56 -22.86
CA ASP A 219 -21.16 -6.18 -22.38
C ASP A 219 -21.82 -5.98 -21.00
N LEU A 220 -22.97 -6.61 -20.78
CA LEU A 220 -23.68 -6.54 -19.49
C LEU A 220 -22.97 -7.36 -18.43
N GLN A 221 -22.39 -8.52 -18.78
CA GLN A 221 -21.58 -9.32 -17.85
C GLN A 221 -20.37 -8.53 -17.38
N MET A 222 -19.64 -7.88 -18.29
CA MET A 222 -18.48 -7.06 -17.95
C MET A 222 -18.86 -5.91 -17.00
N VAL A 223 -19.91 -5.14 -17.33
CA VAL A 223 -20.36 -4.01 -16.50
C VAL A 223 -20.81 -4.50 -15.12
N ILE A 224 -21.61 -5.56 -15.06
CA ILE A 224 -22.12 -6.11 -13.78
C ILE A 224 -20.97 -6.68 -12.96
N SER A 225 -20.01 -7.37 -13.58
CA SER A 225 -18.80 -7.88 -12.92
C SER A 225 -18.05 -6.76 -12.21
N HIS A 226 -17.70 -5.70 -12.94
CA HIS A 226 -16.96 -4.55 -12.40
C HIS A 226 -17.72 -3.87 -11.25
N LEU A 227 -19.04 -3.73 -11.35
CA LEU A 227 -19.86 -3.18 -10.27
C LEU A 227 -19.85 -4.06 -9.03
N ILE A 228 -19.97 -5.39 -9.19
CA ILE A 228 -19.89 -6.35 -8.08
C ILE A 228 -18.51 -6.29 -7.43
N SER A 229 -17.44 -6.26 -8.22
CA SER A 229 -16.06 -6.16 -7.71
C SER A 229 -15.86 -4.88 -6.90
N LEU A 230 -16.22 -3.72 -7.44
CA LEU A 230 -16.08 -2.43 -6.77
C LEU A 230 -16.89 -2.37 -5.48
N LEU A 231 -18.18 -2.73 -5.54
CA LEU A 231 -19.06 -2.70 -4.37
C LEU A 231 -18.63 -3.72 -3.31
N GLY A 232 -18.24 -4.93 -3.73
CA GLY A 232 -17.77 -5.99 -2.84
C GLY A 232 -16.52 -5.59 -2.06
N ILE A 233 -15.52 -5.01 -2.75
CA ILE A 233 -14.29 -4.51 -2.13
C ILE A 233 -14.62 -3.35 -1.17
N LEU A 234 -15.44 -2.38 -1.59
CA LEU A 234 -15.82 -1.24 -0.74
C LEU A 234 -16.55 -1.68 0.54
N ILE A 235 -17.51 -2.60 0.42
CA ILE A 235 -18.25 -3.15 1.55
C ILE A 235 -17.30 -3.89 2.49
N TYR A 236 -16.41 -4.72 1.94
CA TYR A 236 -15.43 -5.45 2.75
C TYR A 236 -14.51 -4.51 3.52
N LEU A 237 -13.90 -3.52 2.85
CA LEU A 237 -13.02 -2.54 3.49
C LEU A 237 -13.76 -1.72 4.56
N PHE A 238 -15.03 -1.37 4.33
CA PHE A 238 -15.86 -0.71 5.32
C PHE A 238 -16.04 -1.57 6.59
N PHE A 239 -16.28 -2.87 6.45
CA PHE A 239 -16.38 -3.77 7.59
C PHE A 239 -15.06 -3.95 8.34
N VAL A 240 -13.95 -4.07 7.61
CA VAL A 240 -12.60 -4.16 8.21
C VAL A 240 -12.30 -2.92 9.04
N ASN A 241 -12.48 -1.73 8.45
CA ASN A 241 -12.25 -0.45 9.13
C ASN A 241 -13.14 -0.28 10.38
N ARG A 242 -14.41 -0.68 10.30
CA ARG A 242 -15.32 -0.62 11.45
C ARG A 242 -14.91 -1.56 12.58
N LYS A 243 -14.35 -2.73 12.25
CA LYS A 243 -13.86 -3.67 13.25
C LYS A 243 -12.64 -3.10 13.98
N GLU A 244 -11.73 -2.48 13.24
CA GLU A 244 -10.50 -1.87 13.76
C GLU A 244 -10.81 -0.70 14.71
N ASN A 245 -11.71 0.21 14.30
CA ASN A 245 -12.17 1.35 15.13
C ASN A 245 -12.99 0.95 16.38
N ARG A 246 -13.36 -0.32 16.57
CA ARG A 246 -14.02 -0.79 17.81
C ARG A 246 -13.03 -1.21 18.90
N PHE A 247 -11.74 -1.30 18.56
CA PHE A 247 -10.67 -1.71 19.49
C PHE A 247 -9.75 -0.55 19.91
N GLU A 248 -9.96 0.66 19.37
CA GLU A 248 -9.38 1.93 19.85
C GLU A 248 -10.39 2.72 20.71
#